data_AF-A0A7K2JJ48-F1
#
_entry.id   AF-A0A7K2JJ48-F1
#
_cell.length_a   1.000
_cell.length_b   1.000
_cell.length_c   1.000
_cell.angle_alpha   90.00
_cell.angle_beta   90.00
_cell.angle_gamma   90.00
#
_symmetry.space_group_name_H-M   'P 1'
#
loop_
_entity.id
_entity.type
_entity.pdbx_description
1 polymer ?
#
loop_
_entity_poly.entity_id
_entity_poly.type
_entity_poly.pdbx_seq_one_letter_code
_entity_poly.pdbx_strand_id
1 'polypeptide(L)'
;MSDAAPQAGGQEAEAGAGPGEAHDEYAPAAPAPLGVPRTPTGDDGVDAGLRRLADADHLATDGHVEVYEDVHRGLRDALTALDARPGPPAPPSPYEHRS
;
A
#
# COMPACT_ATOMS: atom_id res chain seq x y z
N MET A 1 19.70 -11.48 51.39
CA MET A 1 20.82 -10.53 51.61
C MET A 1 21.12 -9.91 50.27
N SER A 2 20.75 -8.65 50.09
CA SER A 2 21.10 -7.85 48.91
C SER A 2 22.58 -7.55 48.93
N ASP A 3 23.28 -7.81 47.82
CA ASP A 3 24.62 -7.28 47.59
C ASP A 3 24.51 -6.14 46.57
N ALA A 4 24.95 -4.97 47.00
CA ALA A 4 24.91 -3.71 46.26
C ALA A 4 26.32 -3.43 45.71
N ALA A 5 26.46 -3.38 44.38
CA ALA A 5 27.67 -2.88 43.73
C ALA A 5 27.54 -1.38 43.44
N PRO A 6 28.54 -0.53 43.78
CA PRO A 6 28.49 0.89 43.48
C PRO A 6 29.25 1.25 42.19
N GLN A 7 28.84 2.41 41.70
CA GLN A 7 29.65 3.49 41.14
C GLN A 7 29.74 3.63 39.62
N ALA A 8 29.02 4.68 39.19
CA ALA A 8 29.21 5.41 37.95
C ALA A 8 30.47 6.30 38.00
N GLY A 9 31.15 6.37 36.87
CA GLY A 9 32.11 7.39 36.45
C GLY A 9 32.57 6.96 35.07
N GLY A 10 32.66 7.77 34.02
CA GLY A 10 32.53 9.19 33.80
C GLY A 10 33.11 9.39 32.39
N GLN A 11 32.40 10.11 31.55
CA GLN A 11 32.70 10.47 30.15
C GLN A 11 34.18 10.44 29.69
N GLU A 12 34.41 9.76 28.58
CA GLU A 12 35.43 10.15 27.60
C GLU A 12 34.71 10.41 26.27
N ALA A 13 34.53 11.70 25.97
CA ALA A 13 34.10 12.18 24.67
C ALA A 13 35.34 12.33 23.79
N GLU A 14 35.58 11.37 22.91
CA GLU A 14 36.58 11.48 21.85
C GLU A 14 35.84 11.70 20.52
N ALA A 15 35.86 12.95 20.07
CA ALA A 15 35.42 13.33 18.74
C ALA A 15 36.40 12.80 17.69
N GLY A 16 35.92 11.98 16.76
CA GLY A 16 36.67 11.57 15.57
C GLY A 16 35.73 11.49 14.37
N ALA A 17 35.75 12.51 13.52
CA ALA A 17 34.99 12.56 12.27
C ALA A 17 35.82 11.98 11.11
N GLY A 18 35.31 10.89 10.49
CA GLY A 18 35.54 10.44 9.10
C GLY A 18 36.92 9.83 8.75
N PRO A 19 36.98 8.78 7.89
CA PRO A 19 36.25 8.71 6.61
C PRO A 19 35.54 7.38 6.31
N GLY A 20 34.50 7.47 5.48
CA GLY A 20 34.26 6.56 4.35
C GLY A 20 33.86 5.10 4.63
N GLU A 21 32.59 4.81 4.37
CA GLU A 21 32.18 3.58 3.66
C GLU A 21 32.64 2.25 4.28
N ALA A 22 32.22 1.97 5.51
CA ALA A 22 32.11 0.59 5.97
C ALA A 22 30.79 -0.02 5.45
N HIS A 23 30.78 -0.29 4.15
CA HIS A 23 30.09 -1.39 3.49
C HIS A 23 28.68 -1.76 4.00
N ASP A 24 27.70 -1.21 3.30
CA ASP A 24 26.34 -1.74 3.03
C ASP A 24 26.32 -3.19 2.47
N GLU A 25 27.34 -4.02 2.73
CA GLU A 25 27.51 -5.37 2.16
C GLU A 25 26.43 -6.36 2.61
N TYR A 26 25.68 -6.03 3.66
CA TYR A 26 24.55 -6.80 4.17
C TYR A 26 23.21 -6.05 4.06
N ALA A 27 23.16 -4.91 3.36
CA ALA A 27 21.88 -4.27 3.07
C ALA A 27 21.07 -5.21 2.17
N PRO A 28 19.82 -5.56 2.55
CA PRO A 28 18.99 -6.38 1.70
C PRO A 28 18.84 -5.68 0.34
N ALA A 29 18.97 -6.44 -0.74
CA ALA A 29 18.75 -5.92 -2.08
C ALA A 29 17.36 -5.25 -2.13
N ALA A 30 17.29 -4.07 -2.74
CA ALA A 30 16.03 -3.38 -2.92
C ALA A 30 15.02 -4.30 -3.63
N PRO A 31 13.72 -4.24 -3.28
CA PRO A 31 12.70 -5.06 -3.90
C PRO A 31 12.70 -4.83 -5.42
N ALA A 32 12.82 -5.93 -6.18
CA ALA A 32 12.69 -5.88 -7.62
C ALA A 32 11.20 -5.75 -7.99
N PRO A 33 10.83 -4.82 -8.88
CA PRO A 33 9.43 -4.63 -9.26
C PRO A 33 8.89 -5.85 -10.02
N LEU A 34 7.61 -6.19 -9.81
CA LEU A 34 6.99 -7.38 -10.43
C LEU A 34 6.80 -7.23 -11.95
N GLY A 35 6.85 -6.00 -12.47
CA GLY A 35 6.84 -5.73 -13.92
C GLY A 35 5.50 -6.04 -14.60
N VAL A 36 4.40 -6.12 -13.85
CA VAL A 36 3.08 -6.40 -14.41
C VAL A 36 2.57 -5.17 -15.16
N PRO A 37 2.33 -5.25 -16.49
CA PRO A 37 1.81 -4.12 -17.25
C PRO A 37 0.36 -3.81 -16.83
N ARG A 38 0.06 -2.52 -16.61
CA ARG A 38 -1.26 -2.04 -16.19
C ARG A 38 -1.81 -1.08 -17.25
N THR A 39 -2.81 -1.54 -18.00
CA THR A 39 -3.57 -0.70 -18.94
C THR A 39 -4.68 0.02 -18.17
N PRO A 40 -4.88 1.34 -18.34
CA PRO A 40 -5.99 2.06 -17.71
C PRO A 40 -7.32 1.41 -18.08
N THR A 41 -8.18 1.24 -17.08
CA THR A 41 -9.50 0.60 -17.25
C THR A 41 -10.56 1.62 -17.63
N GLY A 42 -10.33 2.90 -17.33
CA GLY A 42 -11.29 3.98 -17.56
C GLY A 42 -12.28 4.17 -16.41
N ASP A 43 -12.16 3.41 -15.32
CA ASP A 43 -12.84 3.65 -14.05
C ASP A 43 -11.85 4.20 -13.02
N ASP A 44 -12.11 5.42 -12.52
CA ASP A 44 -11.21 6.12 -11.61
C ASP A 44 -10.95 5.34 -10.30
N GLY A 45 -11.93 4.57 -9.83
CA GLY A 45 -11.82 3.78 -8.60
C GLY A 45 -10.92 2.56 -8.79
N VAL A 46 -11.14 1.82 -9.88
CA VAL A 46 -10.28 0.70 -10.27
C VAL A 46 -8.86 1.17 -10.57
N ASP A 47 -8.71 2.27 -11.33
CA ASP A 47 -7.40 2.81 -11.71
C ASP A 47 -6.63 3.37 -10.50
N ALA A 48 -7.31 3.89 -9.47
CA ALA A 48 -6.69 4.26 -8.21
C ALA A 48 -6.14 3.05 -7.45
N GLY A 49 -6.89 1.94 -7.38
CA GLY A 49 -6.43 0.69 -6.78
C GLY A 49 -5.21 0.10 -7.50
N LEU A 50 -5.21 0.12 -8.84
CA LEU A 50 -4.08 -0.34 -9.65
C LEU A 50 -2.82 0.50 -9.44
N ARG A 51 -2.95 1.81 -9.25
CA ARG A 51 -1.84 2.69 -8.92
C ARG A 51 -1.26 2.36 -7.54
N ARG A 52 -2.12 2.13 -6.55
CA ARG A 52 -1.66 1.74 -5.20
C ARG A 52 -0.96 0.39 -5.18
N LEU A 53 -1.39 -0.54 -6.04
CA LEU A 53 -0.69 -1.81 -6.22
C LEU A 53 0.71 -1.62 -6.83
N ALA A 54 0.93 -0.58 -7.65
CA ALA A 54 2.27 -0.26 -8.17
C ALA A 54 3.21 0.22 -7.06
N ASP A 55 2.70 0.84 -5.99
CA ASP A 55 3.53 1.24 -4.85
C ASP A 55 4.10 0.01 -4.10
N ALA A 56 3.37 -1.12 -4.09
CA ALA A 56 3.85 -2.36 -3.48
C ALA A 56 5.07 -2.97 -4.19
N ASP A 57 5.24 -2.70 -5.49
CA ASP A 57 6.43 -3.13 -6.26
C ASP A 57 7.74 -2.55 -5.67
N HIS A 58 7.63 -1.50 -4.84
CA HIS A 58 8.75 -0.82 -4.19
C HIS A 58 8.81 -1.01 -2.67
N LEU A 59 7.83 -1.69 -2.07
CA LEU A 59 7.82 -1.96 -0.63
C LEU A 59 8.64 -3.21 -0.30
N ALA A 60 9.24 -3.22 0.89
CA ALA A 60 9.71 -4.45 1.50
C ALA A 60 8.52 -5.39 1.79
N THR A 61 8.77 -6.69 1.87
CA THR A 61 7.73 -7.73 2.00
C THR A 61 6.80 -7.51 3.20
N ASP A 62 7.29 -6.93 4.29
CA ASP A 62 6.51 -6.62 5.49
C ASP A 62 5.40 -5.60 5.22
N GLY A 63 5.57 -4.72 4.21
CA GLY A 63 4.57 -3.72 3.81
C GLY A 63 3.59 -4.20 2.73
N HIS A 64 3.76 -5.40 2.17
CA HIS A 64 2.92 -5.89 1.06
C HIS A 64 1.51 -6.21 1.52
N VAL A 65 1.34 -6.75 2.73
CA VAL A 65 0.04 -7.20 3.25
C VAL A 65 -0.93 -6.03 3.38
N GLU A 66 -0.49 -4.91 3.96
CA GLU A 66 -1.33 -3.73 4.15
C GLU A 66 -1.81 -3.15 2.81
N VAL A 67 -0.93 -3.13 1.80
CA VAL A 67 -1.30 -2.69 0.45
C VAL A 67 -2.26 -3.67 -0.22
N TYR A 68 -2.04 -4.98 -0.08
CA TYR A 68 -2.92 -5.99 -0.65
C TYR A 68 -4.34 -5.86 -0.11
N GLU A 69 -4.51 -5.72 1.22
CA GLU A 69 -5.82 -5.60 1.85
C GLU A 69 -6.53 -4.29 1.45
N ASP A 70 -5.82 -3.16 1.42
CA ASP A 70 -6.37 -1.86 0.99
C ASP A 70 -6.84 -1.91 -0.47
N VAL A 71 -6.00 -2.45 -1.36
CA VAL A 71 -6.33 -2.63 -2.79
C VAL A 71 -7.50 -3.58 -2.97
N HIS A 72 -7.52 -4.70 -2.25
CA HIS A 72 -8.58 -5.70 -2.37
C HIS A 72 -9.92 -5.13 -1.92
N ARG A 73 -9.94 -4.36 -0.82
CA ARG A 73 -11.14 -3.67 -0.35
C ARG A 73 -11.59 -2.59 -1.34
N GLY A 74 -10.69 -1.72 -1.78
CA GLY A 74 -11.00 -0.65 -2.73
C GLY A 74 -11.55 -1.16 -4.06
N LEU A 75 -10.96 -2.22 -4.61
CA LEU A 75 -11.43 -2.84 -5.84
C LEU A 75 -12.81 -3.48 -5.66
N ARG A 76 -13.05 -4.16 -4.53
CA ARG A 76 -14.36 -4.74 -4.23
C ARG A 76 -15.44 -3.67 -4.14
N ASP A 77 -15.15 -2.56 -3.47
CA ASP A 77 -16.09 -1.45 -3.32
C ASP A 77 -16.39 -0.79 -4.67
N ALA A 78 -15.38 -0.57 -5.51
CA ALA A 78 -15.55 -0.03 -6.86
C ALA A 78 -16.43 -0.95 -7.73
N LEU A 79 -16.14 -2.26 -7.75
CA LEU A 79 -16.92 -3.24 -8.50
C LEU A 79 -18.36 -3.35 -7.99
N THR A 80 -18.57 -3.26 -6.68
CA THR A 80 -19.91 -3.24 -6.07
C THR A 80 -20.67 -1.99 -6.50
N ALA A 81 -20.01 -0.84 -6.55
CA ALA A 81 -20.64 0.41 -7.01
C ALA A 81 -21.02 0.37 -8.50
N LEU A 82 -20.22 -0.32 -9.33
CA LEU A 82 -20.57 -0.57 -10.73
C LEU A 82 -21.80 -1.46 -10.86
N ASP A 83 -21.89 -2.53 -10.06
CA ASP A 83 -23.01 -3.47 -10.06
C ASP A 83 -24.31 -2.83 -9.54
N ALA A 84 -24.20 -1.94 -8.55
CA ALA A 84 -25.34 -1.23 -7.97
C ALA A 84 -25.90 -0.09 -8.85
N ARG A 85 -25.30 0.20 -10.01
CA ARG A 85 -25.73 1.29 -10.89
C ARG A 85 -27.15 1.00 -11.40
N PRO A 86 -28.17 1.82 -11.08
CA PRO A 86 -29.53 1.59 -11.56
C PRO A 86 -29.53 1.57 -13.09
N GLY A 87 -30.16 0.54 -13.66
CA GLY A 87 -30.43 0.51 -15.09
C GLY A 87 -31.24 1.74 -15.51
N PRO A 88 -31.12 2.20 -16.78
CA PRO A 88 -31.93 3.30 -17.27
C PRO A 88 -33.42 3.03 -17.00
N PRO A 89 -34.21 4.07 -16.64
CA PRO A 89 -35.63 3.87 -16.32
C PRO A 89 -36.31 3.18 -17.50
N ALA A 90 -37.14 2.19 -17.19
CA ALA A 90 -37.91 1.48 -18.21
C ALA A 90 -38.78 2.49 -18.98
N PRO A 91 -38.91 2.35 -20.31
CA PRO A 91 -39.78 3.22 -21.09
C PRO A 91 -41.24 3.09 -20.61
N PRO A 92 -42.03 4.17 -20.66
CA PRO A 92 -43.42 4.14 -20.21
C PRO A 92 -44.23 3.09 -20.99
N SER A 93 -45.05 2.31 -20.28
CA SER A 93 -45.90 1.29 -20.89
C SER A 93 -47.07 1.97 -21.64
N PRO A 94 -47.27 1.70 -22.94
CA PRO A 94 -48.28 2.39 -23.74
C PRO A 94 -49.75 2.01 -23.41
N TYR A 95 -49.99 1.14 -22.42
CA TYR A 95 -51.32 0.56 -22.15
C TYR A 95 -51.99 1.03 -20.83
N GLU A 96 -51.41 1.96 -20.08
CA GLU A 96 -52.00 2.43 -18.80
C GLU A 96 -53.19 3.40 -18.93
N HIS A 97 -53.52 3.86 -20.14
CA HIS A 97 -54.57 4.87 -20.36
C HIS A 97 -55.88 4.33 -20.97
N ARG A 98 -56.24 3.08 -20.68
CA ARG A 98 -57.55 2.52 -21.10
C ARG A 98 -58.39 2.10 -19.90
N SER A 99 -58.91 3.07 -19.17
CA SER A 99 -60.01 2.87 -18.20
C SER A 99 -60.89 4.10 -18.18
#